data_AF-A0A7V3EP12-F1
#
_entry.id   AF-A0A7V3EP12-F1
#
_cell.length_a   1.000
_cell.length_b   1.000
_cell.length_c   1.000
_cell.angle_alpha   90.00
_cell.angle_beta   90.00
_cell.angle_gamma   90.00
#
_symmetry.space_group_name_H-M   'P 1'
#
loop_
_entity.id
_entity.type
_entity.pdbx_description
1 polymer ?
#
loop_
_entity_poly.entity_id
_entity_poly.type
_entity_poly.pdbx_seq_one_letter_code
_entity_poly.pdbx_strand_id
1 'polypeptide(L)'
;MHPLLRSLVHGKTVGLEFETPAQEERDSYKRLLAYVFVGDTNVNVEMVRHGWSRFYDRHGEGKYAAAFRAAEREAREARRGIWLLEAP
;
A
#
# COMPACT_ATOMS: atom_id res chain seq x y z
N MET A 1 -3.97 15.42 -2.63
CA MET A 1 -3.79 14.22 -1.77
C MET A 1 -5.16 13.58 -1.56
N HIS A 2 -5.27 12.25 -1.71
CA HIS A 2 -6.53 11.53 -1.51
C HIS A 2 -7.06 11.70 -0.07
N PRO A 3 -8.38 11.88 0.18
CA PRO A 3 -8.92 12.13 1.52
C PRO A 3 -8.54 11.06 2.56
N LEU A 4 -8.56 9.78 2.18
CA LEU A 4 -8.14 8.68 3.07
C LEU A 4 -6.66 8.79 3.44
N LEU A 5 -5.78 9.05 2.47
CA LEU A 5 -4.35 9.19 2.77
C LEU A 5 -4.13 10.38 3.72
N ARG A 6 -4.82 11.51 3.47
CA ARG A 6 -4.78 12.67 4.35
C ARG A 6 -5.20 12.33 5.77
N SER A 7 -6.31 11.61 5.98
CA SER A 7 -6.76 11.22 7.32
C SER A 7 -5.81 10.24 8.00
N LEU A 8 -5.12 9.40 7.23
CA LEU A 8 -4.16 8.44 7.77
C LEU A 8 -2.87 9.11 8.25
N VAL A 9 -2.30 10.07 7.51
CA VAL A 9 -0.95 10.60 7.80
C VAL A 9 -0.86 12.06 8.24
N HIS A 10 -1.87 12.90 7.97
CA HIS A 10 -1.75 14.34 8.23
C HIS A 10 -1.65 14.65 9.73
N GLY A 11 -0.61 15.40 10.12
CA GLY A 11 -0.37 15.79 11.51
C GLY A 11 0.13 14.65 12.41
N LYS A 12 0.52 13.50 11.83
CA LYS A 12 1.00 12.34 12.59
C LYS A 12 2.47 12.06 12.29
N THR A 13 3.16 11.49 13.26
CA THR A 13 4.49 10.92 13.05
C THR A 13 4.35 9.65 12.20
N VAL A 14 5.15 9.56 11.13
CA VAL A 14 5.19 8.40 10.24
C VAL A 14 6.51 7.67 10.42
N GLY A 15 6.45 6.34 10.48
CA GLY A 15 7.60 5.45 10.35
C GLY A 15 7.81 5.09 8.89
N LEU A 16 9.07 5.03 8.46
CA LEU A 16 9.45 4.47 7.17
C LEU A 16 10.15 3.14 7.44
N GLU A 17 9.64 2.08 6.85
CA GLU A 17 10.28 0.78 6.87
C GLU A 17 10.71 0.40 5.46
N PHE A 18 11.98 0.01 5.31
CA PHE A 18 12.59 -0.35 4.04
C PHE A 18 12.56 -1.87 3.86
N GLU A 19 12.48 -2.33 2.62
CA GLU A 19 12.54 -3.76 2.31
C GLU A 19 13.95 -4.31 2.63
N THR A 20 14.03 -5.46 3.31
CA THR A 20 15.30 -6.06 3.74
C THR A 20 15.29 -7.59 3.74
N PRO A 21 16.39 -8.25 3.31
CA PRO A 21 17.46 -7.72 2.46
C PRO A 21 16.98 -7.66 0.98
N ALA A 22 17.69 -6.92 0.12
CA ALA A 22 17.66 -7.08 -1.35
C ALA A 22 16.84 -6.13 -2.26
N GLN A 23 16.40 -4.94 -1.82
CA GLN A 23 16.00 -3.88 -2.77
C GLN A 23 16.74 -2.57 -2.52
N GLU A 24 17.11 -1.88 -3.61
CA GLU A 24 17.66 -0.53 -3.52
C GLU A 24 16.59 0.40 -2.90
N GLU A 25 16.97 1.17 -1.87
CA GLU A 25 16.08 2.14 -1.21
C GLU A 25 15.55 3.20 -2.18
N ARG A 26 16.20 3.34 -3.34
CA ARG A 26 15.77 4.24 -4.40
C ARG A 26 15.72 3.52 -5.72
N ASP A 27 14.71 3.85 -6.52
CA ASP A 27 14.64 3.36 -7.89
C ASP A 27 15.46 4.21 -8.87
N SER A 28 15.41 3.83 -10.16
CA SER A 28 16.06 4.54 -11.26
C SER A 28 15.62 6.01 -11.41
N TYR A 29 14.43 6.35 -10.91
CA TYR A 29 13.90 7.72 -10.86
C TYR A 29 14.27 8.46 -9.57
N LYS A 30 15.13 7.87 -8.73
CA LYS A 30 15.58 8.40 -7.43
C LYS A 30 14.47 8.55 -6.39
N ARG A 31 13.32 7.89 -6.57
CA ARG A 31 12.22 7.88 -5.60
C ARG A 31 12.58 6.99 -4.42
N LEU A 32 12.33 7.45 -3.20
CA LEU A 32 12.53 6.65 -2.00
C LEU A 32 11.43 5.58 -1.91
N LEU A 33 11.82 4.32 -1.81
CA LEU A 33 10.93 3.17 -1.69
C LEU A 33 10.85 2.75 -0.22
N ALA A 34 9.67 2.88 0.39
CA ALA A 34 9.43 2.49 1.77
C ALA A 34 7.96 2.13 2.01
N TYR A 35 7.74 1.27 2.99
CA TYR A 35 6.44 1.10 3.63
C TYR A 35 6.24 2.22 4.66
N VAL A 36 5.08 2.86 4.62
CA VAL A 36 4.72 3.95 5.51
C VAL A 36 3.85 3.42 6.64
N PHE A 37 4.27 3.69 7.88
CA PHE A 37 3.58 3.29 9.09
C PHE A 37 3.12 4.49 9.91
N VAL A 38 1.95 4.36 10.54
CA VAL A 38 1.48 5.26 11.60
C VAL A 38 1.12 4.38 12.81
N GLY A 39 1.97 4.38 13.85
CA GLY A 39 1.92 3.33 14.86
C GLY A 39 2.06 1.96 14.21
N ASP A 40 1.16 1.03 14.51
CA ASP A 40 1.16 -0.32 13.92
C ASP A 40 0.42 -0.41 12.58
N THR A 41 -0.12 0.71 12.08
CA THR A 41 -0.90 0.74 10.83
C THR A 41 0.02 0.88 9.61
N ASN A 42 0.05 -0.14 8.75
CA ASN A 42 0.69 -0.05 7.43
C ASN A 42 -0.22 0.72 6.46
N VAL A 43 0.11 1.98 6.19
CA VAL A 43 -0.68 2.89 5.34
C VAL A 43 -0.79 2.36 3.91
N ASN A 44 0.26 1.73 3.37
CA ASN A 44 0.23 1.18 2.01
C ASN A 44 -0.84 0.08 1.89
N VAL A 45 -0.93 -0.81 2.89
CA VAL A 45 -1.94 -1.88 2.93
C VAL A 45 -3.34 -1.30 3.05
N GLU A 46 -3.56 -0.27 3.87
CA GLU A 46 -4.87 0.41 3.97
C GLU A 46 -5.31 1.00 2.64
N MET A 47 -4.39 1.62 1.89
CA MET A 47 -4.72 2.17 0.58
C MET A 47 -5.19 1.09 -0.41
N VAL A 48 -4.58 -0.10 -0.36
CA VAL A 48 -5.02 -1.25 -1.17
C VAL A 48 -6.37 -1.78 -0.67
N ARG A 49 -6.57 -1.91 0.66
CA ARG A 49 -7.82 -2.40 1.27
C ARG A 49 -9.03 -1.55 0.94
N HIS A 50 -8.83 -0.25 0.77
CA HIS A 50 -9.86 0.70 0.39
C HIS A 50 -10.01 0.86 -1.13
N GLY A 51 -9.28 0.08 -1.94
CA GLY A 51 -9.39 0.07 -3.39
C GLY A 51 -8.77 1.27 -4.09
N TRP A 52 -7.83 1.97 -3.45
CA TRP A 52 -7.14 3.12 -4.04
C TRP A 52 -5.83 2.78 -4.74
N SER A 53 -5.40 1.53 -4.66
CA SER A 53 -4.28 0.97 -5.41
C SER A 53 -4.47 -0.52 -5.59
N ARG A 54 -3.88 -1.07 -6.66
CA ARG A 54 -3.65 -2.51 -6.81
C ARG A 54 -2.45 -2.91 -5.95
N PHE A 55 -2.37 -4.19 -5.61
CA PHE A 55 -1.09 -4.78 -5.20
C PHE A 55 -0.22 -5.00 -6.43
N TYR A 56 0.99 -4.47 -6.43
CA TYR A 56 1.92 -4.54 -7.56
C TYR A 56 3.18 -5.32 -7.15
N ASP A 57 3.28 -6.57 -7.60
CA ASP A 57 4.32 -7.53 -7.22
C ASP A 57 5.34 -7.81 -8.34
N ARG A 58 5.33 -7.01 -9.42
CA ARG A 58 6.21 -7.21 -10.60
C ARG A 58 7.70 -7.28 -10.23
N HIS A 59 8.13 -6.56 -9.20
CA HIS A 59 9.54 -6.46 -8.79
C HIS A 59 9.86 -7.33 -7.56
N GLY A 60 8.99 -8.29 -7.24
CA GLY A 60 9.03 -9.08 -6.02
C GLY A 60 7.77 -8.83 -5.18
N GLU A 61 7.38 -9.83 -4.39
CA GLU A 61 6.16 -9.74 -3.57
C GLU A 61 6.33 -8.85 -2.34
N GLY A 62 7.56 -8.76 -1.83
CA GLY A 62 7.92 -7.97 -0.64
C GLY A 62 7.40 -8.54 0.69
N LYS A 63 7.86 -7.95 1.78
CA LYS A 63 7.65 -8.41 3.17
C LYS A 63 6.17 -8.56 3.55
N TYR A 64 5.31 -7.68 3.03
CA TYR A 64 3.88 -7.63 3.38
C TYR A 64 2.96 -8.22 2.32
N ALA A 65 3.48 -9.05 1.41
CA ALA A 65 2.73 -9.64 0.30
C ALA A 65 1.38 -10.24 0.71
N ALA A 66 1.36 -11.05 1.76
CA ALA A 66 0.12 -11.69 2.25
C ALA A 66 -0.93 -10.66 2.68
N ALA A 67 -0.52 -9.58 3.37
CA ALA A 67 -1.41 -8.52 3.80
C ALA A 67 -1.96 -7.72 2.60
N PHE A 68 -1.12 -7.43 1.60
CA PHE A 68 -1.56 -6.77 0.37
C PHE A 68 -2.52 -7.63 -0.45
N ARG A 69 -2.24 -8.93 -0.61
CA ARG A 69 -3.15 -9.86 -1.32
C ARG A 69 -4.51 -9.95 -0.61
N ALA A 70 -4.51 -10.02 0.72
CA ALA A 70 -5.73 -10.03 1.51
C ALA A 70 -6.52 -8.71 1.36
N ALA A 71 -5.84 -7.57 1.49
CA ALA A 71 -6.44 -6.25 1.32
C ALA A 71 -7.03 -6.05 -0.09
N GLU A 72 -6.32 -6.50 -1.13
CA GLU A 72 -6.81 -6.37 -2.51
C GLU A 72 -8.04 -7.25 -2.75
N ARG A 73 -8.04 -8.48 -2.21
CA ARG A 73 -9.21 -9.37 -2.26
C ARG A 73 -10.41 -8.74 -1.57
N GLU A 74 -10.24 -8.22 -0.34
CA GLU A 74 -11.31 -7.51 0.38
C GLU A 74 -11.85 -6.32 -0.41
N ALA A 75 -10.97 -5.56 -1.07
CA ALA A 75 -11.36 -4.41 -1.87
C ALA A 75 -12.17 -4.82 -3.11
N ARG A 76 -11.83 -5.94 -3.75
CA ARG A 76 -12.60 -6.50 -4.89
C ARG A 76 -13.95 -7.04 -4.45
N GLU A 77 -13.99 -7.87 -3.42
CA GLU A 77 -15.22 -8.46 -2.88
C GLU A 77 -16.22 -7.37 -2.44
N ALA A 78 -15.70 -6.29 -1.84
CA ALA A 78 -16.51 -5.15 -1.42
C ALA A 78 -16.71 -4.08 -2.52
N ARG A 79 -16.23 -4.31 -3.76
CA ARG A 79 -16.31 -3.39 -4.91
C ARG A 79 -15.88 -1.95 -4.57
N ARG A 80 -14.77 -1.80 -3.87
CA ARG A 80 -14.26 -0.49 -3.44
C ARG A 80 -13.37 0.15 -4.50
N GLY A 81 -13.44 1.48 -4.61
CA GLY A 81 -12.51 2.27 -5.41
C GLY A 81 -12.39 1.80 -6.85
N ILE A 82 -11.19 1.45 -7.30
CA ILE A 82 -10.92 1.01 -8.68
C ILE A 82 -11.65 -0.29 -9.07
N TRP A 83 -12.19 -1.03 -8.10
CA TRP A 83 -12.90 -2.29 -8.32
C TRP A 83 -14.42 -2.14 -8.50
N LEU A 84 -14.95 -0.91 -8.52
CA LEU A 84 -16.40 -0.65 -8.62
C LEU A 84 -17.07 -1.25 -9.86
N LEU A 85 -16.31 -1.38 -10.96
CA LEU A 85 -16.81 -1.80 -12.28
C LEU A 85 -16.29 -3.17 -12.71
N GLU A 86 -15.58 -3.90 -11.84
CA GLU A 86 -15.18 -5.26 -12.18
C GLU A 86 -16.40 -6.17 -12.19
N ALA A 87 -16.54 -6.92 -13.30
CA ALA A 87 -17.54 -7.97 -13.39
C ALA A 87 -17.24 -9.06 -12.35
N PRO A 88 -18.27 -9.63 -11.70
CA PRO A 88 -18.10 -10.70 -10.73
C PRO A 88 -17.47 -11.96 -11.35
#